data_AF-A0A1H9TAF7-F1
#
_entry.id   AF-A0A1H9TAF7-F1
#
_cell.length_a   1.000
_cell.length_b   1.000
_cell.length_c   1.000
_cell.angle_alpha   90.00
_cell.angle_beta   90.00
_cell.angle_gamma   90.00
#
_symmetry.space_group_name_H-M   'P 1'
#
loop_
_entity.id
_entity.type
_entity.pdbx_description
1 polymer ?
#
loop_
_entity_poly.entity_id
_entity_poly.type
_entity_poly.pdbx_seq_one_letter_code
_entity_poly.pdbx_strand_id
1 'polypeptide(L)' 'MALLDGALLGIALATHPDDFPTALREYEHEMFDRTSRAARMSADMQELLMSPNAAQRMLAFFQPD' A
#
# COMPACT_ATOMS: atom_id res chain seq x y z
N MET A 1 -3.26 2.85 -5.78
CA MET A 1 -3.61 1.49 -5.36
C MET A 1 -5.02 1.13 -5.81
N ALA A 2 -6.05 1.90 -5.43
CA ALA A 2 -7.46 1.59 -5.72
C ALA A 2 -7.82 1.11 -7.15
N LEU A 3 -7.27 1.71 -8.20
CA LEU A 3 -7.54 1.28 -9.58
C LEU A 3 -6.96 -0.11 -9.90
N LEU A 4 -5.75 -0.40 -9.41
CA LEU A 4 -5.12 -1.72 -9.56
C LEU A 4 -5.86 -2.76 -8.73
N ASP A 5 -6.24 -2.40 -7.51
CA ASP A 5 -7.01 -3.24 -6.59
C ASP A 5 -8.34 -3.69 -7.21
N GLY A 6 -9.08 -2.75 -7.82
CA GLY A 6 -10.33 -3.07 -8.53
C GLY A 6 -10.13 -3.99 -9.73
N ALA A 7 -9.06 -3.82 -10.50
CA ALA A 7 -8.76 -4.69 -11.65
C ALA A 7 -8.40 -6.12 -11.22
N LEU A 8 -7.54 -6.27 -10.21
CA LEU A 8 -7.11 -7.57 -9.71
C LEU A 8 -8.25 -8.32 -9.03
N LEU A 9 -9.08 -7.63 -8.24
CA LEU A 9 -10.28 -8.22 -7.64
C LEU A 9 -11.26 -8.69 -8.73
N GLY A 10 -11.47 -7.89 -9.78
CA GLY A 10 -12.32 -8.27 -10.91
C GLY A 10 -11.85 -9.55 -11.61
N ILE A 11 -10.55 -9.71 -11.79
CA ILE A 11 -9.94 -10.93 -12.37
C ILE A 11 -10.13 -12.13 -11.42
N ALA A 12 -9.90 -11.95 -10.12
CA ALA A 12 -10.06 -13.03 -9.14
C ALA A 12 -11.52 -13.54 -9.12
N LEU A 13 -12.49 -12.62 -9.12
CA LEU A 13 -13.91 -12.96 -9.18
C LEU A 13 -14.28 -13.67 -10.48
N ALA A 14 -13.74 -13.24 -11.62
CA ALA A 14 -13.97 -13.89 -12.92
C ALA A 14 -13.35 -15.30 -12.99
N THR A 15 -12.29 -15.56 -12.22
CA THR A 15 -11.61 -16.87 -12.14
C THR A 15 -12.39 -17.85 -11.26
N HIS A 16 -13.09 -17.35 -10.22
CA HIS A 16 -13.89 -18.15 -9.29
C HIS A 16 -15.36 -17.69 -9.30
N PRO A 17 -16.12 -17.88 -10.40
CA PRO A 17 -17.46 -17.33 -10.57
C PRO A 17 -18.49 -17.82 -9.54
N ASP A 18 -18.27 -19.01 -8.95
CA ASP A 18 -19.15 -19.62 -7.95
C ASP A 18 -18.49 -19.76 -6.56
N ASP A 19 -17.26 -19.27 -6.38
CA ASP A 19 -16.51 -19.34 -5.11
C ASP A 19 -15.85 -17.99 -4.77
N PHE A 20 -16.70 -17.02 -4.43
CA PHE A 20 -16.25 -15.70 -4.00
C PHE A 20 -15.36 -15.71 -2.76
N PRO A 21 -15.59 -16.57 -1.73
CA PRO A 21 -14.67 -16.67 -0.60
C PRO A 21 -13.24 -17.02 -1.01
N THR A 22 -13.04 -17.91 -1.99
CA THR A 22 -11.70 -18.22 -2.50
C THR A 22 -11.10 -17.05 -3.29
N ALA A 23 -11.86 -16.44 -4.21
CA ALA A 23 -11.39 -15.26 -4.94
C ALA A 23 -10.93 -14.13 -4.01
N LEU A 24 -11.71 -13.85 -2.95
CA LEU A 24 -11.40 -12.77 -2.03
C LEU A 24 -10.12 -13.06 -1.24
N ARG A 25 -9.95 -14.29 -0.74
CA ARG A 25 -8.73 -14.69 -0.01
C ARG A 25 -7.47 -14.56 -0.88
N GLU A 26 -7.54 -14.99 -2.13
CA GLU A 26 -6.40 -14.90 -3.06
C GLU A 26 -6.04 -13.44 -3.36
N TYR A 27 -7.04 -12.61 -3.67
CA TYR A 27 -6.85 -11.19 -3.89
C TYR A 27 -6.29 -10.49 -2.64
N GLU A 28 -6.86 -10.72 -1.46
CA GLU A 28 -6.44 -10.06 -0.21
C GLU A 28 -5.00 -10.43 0.16
N HIS A 29 -4.60 -11.69 -0.01
CA HIS A 29 -3.22 -12.12 0.25
C HIS A 29 -2.22 -11.34 -0.61
N GLU A 30 -2.45 -11.24 -1.92
CA GLU A 30 -1.61 -10.41 -2.81
C GLU A 30 -1.64 -8.94 -2.39
N MET A 31 -2.84 -8.39 -2.20
CA MET A 31 -3.05 -6.97 -1.93
C MET A 31 -2.34 -6.56 -0.65
N PHE A 32 -2.40 -7.37 0.42
CA PHE A 32 -1.72 -7.06 1.67
C PHE A 32 -0.20 -7.06 1.49
N ASP A 33 0.38 -8.03 0.80
CA ASP A 33 1.83 -8.07 0.57
C ASP A 33 2.30 -6.82 -0.18
N ARG A 34 1.66 -6.53 -1.33
CA ARG A 34 1.97 -5.38 -2.18
C ARG A 34 1.78 -4.04 -1.47
N THR A 35 0.67 -3.85 -0.73
CA THR A 35 0.34 -2.57 -0.09
C THR A 35 1.17 -2.30 1.15
N SER A 36 1.63 -3.33 1.87
CA SER A 36 2.22 -3.17 3.20
C SER A 36 3.47 -2.27 3.22
N ARG A 37 4.34 -2.39 2.22
CA ARG A 37 5.55 -1.56 2.11
C ARG A 37 5.22 -0.11 1.80
N ALA A 38 4.33 0.13 0.86
CA ALA A 38 3.90 1.47 0.48
C ALA A 38 3.20 2.17 1.65
N ALA A 39 2.40 1.43 2.43
CA ALA A 39 1.72 1.95 3.62
C ALA A 39 2.72 2.40 4.70
N ARG A 40 3.72 1.56 5.03
CA ARG A 40 4.77 1.92 6.00
C ARG A 40 5.56 3.15 5.55
N MET A 41 6.05 3.16 4.31
CA MET A 41 6.79 4.30 3.78
C MET A 41 5.96 5.60 3.78
N SER A 42 4.67 5.50 3.46
CA SER A 42 3.76 6.65 3.49
C SER A 42 3.55 7.17 4.92
N ALA A 43 3.40 6.27 5.89
CA ALA A 43 3.26 6.64 7.30
C ALA A 43 4.51 7.34 7.83
N ASP A 44 5.70 6.79 7.55
CA ASP A 44 6.98 7.37 7.97
C ASP A 44 7.18 8.78 7.38
N MET A 45 6.82 8.97 6.10
CA MET A 45 6.86 10.28 5.44
C MET A 45 5.84 11.25 6.01
N GLN A 46 4.62 10.79 6.29
CA GLN A 46 3.59 11.61 6.91
C GLN A 46 4.03 12.09 8.30
N GLU A 47 4.64 11.22 9.11
CA GLU A 47 5.19 11.59 10.42
C GLU A 47 6.32 12.62 10.29
N LEU A 48 7.20 12.46 9.31
CA LEU A 48 8.27 13.42 9.04
C LEU A 48 7.72 14.81 8.71
N LEU A 49 6.76 14.87 7.79
CA LEU A 49 6.18 16.13 7.30
C LEU A 49 5.31 16.84 8.33
N MET A 50 4.68 16.11 9.26
CA MET A 50 3.84 16.67 10.32
C MET A 50 4.62 17.02 11.60
N SER A 51 5.93 16.79 11.62
CA SER A 51 6.77 17.07 12.78
C SER A 51 6.92 18.58 13.03
N PRO A 52 7.00 19.05 14.30
CA PRO A 52 7.28 20.46 14.61
C PRO A 52 8.57 21.01 13.98
N ASN A 53 9.51 20.11 13.64
CA ASN A 53 10.80 20.40 12.99
C ASN A 53 10.89 19.79 11.57
N ALA A 54 9.76 19.65 10.87
CA ALA A 54 9.68 18.98 9.56
C ALA A 54 10.72 19.48 8.55
N ALA A 55 10.97 20.80 8.49
CA ALA A 55 11.97 21.37 7.58
C ALA A 55 13.39 20.85 7.85
N GLN A 56 13.82 20.77 9.11
CA GLN A 56 15.13 20.22 9.45
C GLN A 56 15.22 18.72 9.18
N ARG A 57 14.15 17.98 9.48
CA ARG A 57 14.10 16.53 9.22
C ARG A 57 14.11 16.21 7.73
N MET A 58 13.42 17.01 6.92
CA MET A 58 13.41 16.86 5.47
C MET A 58 14.79 17.19 4.88
N LEU A 59 15.48 18.21 5.40
CA LEU A 59 16.85 18.51 4.99
C LEU A 59 17.79 17.33 5.29
N ALA A 60 17.73 16.78 6.51
CA ALA A 60 18.55 15.64 6.93
C ALA A 60 18.31 14.39 6.08
N PHE A 61 17.07 14.15 5.62
CA PHE A 61 16.75 13.01 4.74
C PHE A 61 17.50 13.03 3.40
N PHE A 62 17.81 14.21 2.86
CA PHE A 62 18.51 14.36 1.57
C PHE A 62 20.02 14.57 1.70
N GLN A 63 20.53 14.78 2.91
CA GLN A 63 21.96 14.91 3.13
C GLN A 63 22.60 13.52 3.33
N PRO A 64 23.74 13.23 2.68
CA PRO A 64 24.51 12.04 2.99
C PRO A 64 25.14 12.15 4.39
N ASP A 65 25.45 11.00 5.00
CA ASP A 65 26.16 10.91 6.28
C ASP A 65 27.54 11.59 6.26
#